data_AF-A0A2W1I5F2-F1
#
_entry.id   AF-A0A2W1I5F2-F1
#
_cell.length_a   1.000
_cell.length_b   1.000
_cell.length_c   1.000
_cell.angle_alpha   90.00
_cell.angle_beta   90.00
_cell.angle_gamma   90.00
#
_symmetry.space_group_name_H-M   'P 1'
#
loop_
_entity.id
_entity.type
_entity.pdbx_description
1 polymer ?
#
loop_
_entity_poly.entity_id
_entity_poly.type
_entity_poly.pdbx_seq_one_letter_code
_entity_poly.pdbx_strand_id
1 'polypeptide(L)'
;MNTTQILNLTLSDSVKFHFNNCSHAVEIWKGIQENADIEALHHAYPYILDAVQDFLQTEGIQTPSLTTGFWIWFLTTNIYEEIQAYGWHKCHDDMCRAHAWEGNPDIAGVGMLVTYLLQAVLVSIYLFALITIQVSKISPGSKSQRLRGRYISRILPAIQHSTTQFLSASSVFAVAMLAAALFGSDKERQDSSPITWMLRFFMPLNSLLPVAVLQLAALDMLRRSKGRMFLWLLIEILTVWLLIRSWHSRNSQYEGQYPSDHELFCLEFKSFRVMSIFSWIVASLLIVGMNSYLYFSKTLCAFFNGQSERAQKQQWVFWAIPIIATGIMWAYVLWFVHVTIKIRNHSGKENKDTEWSFGQVLALATWVPFIVDFFYICWENPEKATDGRLMDPYHVIATVDKGEDSEMESLDGENRPGHFERLDS
;
A
#
# COMPACT_ATOMS: atom_id res chain seq x y z
N MET A 1 28.38 40.47 -33.03
CA MET A 1 26.96 40.17 -33.31
C MET A 1 26.12 41.17 -32.53
N ASN A 2 25.19 41.85 -33.21
CA ASN A 2 24.49 43.03 -32.70
C ASN A 2 23.46 42.67 -31.61
N THR A 3 23.73 43.09 -30.38
CA THR A 3 22.83 43.01 -29.20
C THR A 3 21.51 43.76 -29.42
N THR A 4 21.41 44.59 -30.46
CA THR A 4 20.26 45.44 -30.78
C THR A 4 19.06 44.69 -31.38
N GLN A 5 19.21 43.50 -31.96
CA GLN A 5 18.04 42.75 -32.48
C GLN A 5 17.27 42.00 -31.39
N ILE A 6 17.92 41.64 -30.28
CA ILE A 6 17.28 40.94 -29.15
C ILE A 6 16.32 41.89 -28.38
N LEU A 7 16.60 43.20 -28.39
CA LEU A 7 15.78 44.23 -27.73
C LEU A 7 14.39 44.46 -28.37
N ASN A 8 14.09 43.91 -29.54
CA ASN A 8 12.74 43.99 -30.14
C ASN A 8 11.80 42.85 -29.71
N LEU A 9 12.33 41.78 -29.10
CA LEU A 9 11.52 40.64 -28.62
C LEU A 9 10.87 40.90 -27.25
N THR A 10 11.26 41.98 -26.57
CA THR A 10 10.65 42.42 -25.29
C THR A 10 9.29 43.10 -25.44
N LEU A 11 8.74 43.24 -26.66
CA LEU A 11 7.32 43.57 -26.92
C LEU A 11 6.40 42.35 -26.67
N SER A 12 6.67 41.66 -25.56
CA SER A 12 6.35 40.30 -25.18
C SER A 12 4.86 39.94 -25.09
N ASP A 13 3.95 40.92 -25.04
CA ASP A 13 2.54 40.66 -24.75
C ASP A 13 1.71 40.23 -25.98
N SER A 14 2.32 40.20 -27.17
CA SER A 14 1.60 40.00 -28.44
C SER A 14 1.98 38.73 -29.22
N VAL A 15 2.96 37.96 -28.76
CA VAL A 15 3.40 36.74 -29.45
C VAL A 15 2.31 35.68 -29.30
N LYS A 16 1.64 35.37 -30.40
CA LYS A 16 0.66 34.27 -30.46
C LYS A 16 1.34 33.02 -30.95
N PHE A 17 1.35 31.99 -30.11
CA PHE A 17 1.82 30.66 -30.49
C PHE A 17 0.71 29.94 -31.26
N HIS A 18 1.02 29.47 -32.45
CA HIS A 18 0.09 28.68 -33.26
C HIS A 18 0.57 27.23 -33.35
N PHE A 19 -0.09 26.35 -32.60
CA PHE A 19 0.22 24.93 -32.62
C PHE A 19 -0.64 24.24 -33.69
N ASN A 20 0.02 23.74 -34.74
CA ASN A 20 -0.62 22.97 -35.81
C ASN A 20 -0.79 21.49 -35.47
N ASN A 21 -0.02 20.99 -34.49
CA ASN A 21 0.03 19.58 -34.14
C ASN A 21 0.24 19.40 -32.62
N CYS A 22 -0.51 18.46 -32.04
CA CYS A 22 -0.36 18.05 -30.64
C CYS A 22 1.06 17.55 -30.31
N SER A 23 1.73 16.90 -31.26
CA SER A 23 3.12 16.47 -31.08
C SER A 23 4.05 17.64 -30.78
N HIS A 24 3.84 18.81 -31.40
CA HIS A 24 4.72 19.96 -31.17
C HIS A 24 4.50 20.55 -29.77
N ALA A 25 3.24 20.71 -29.36
CA ALA A 25 2.90 21.17 -28.02
C ALA A 25 3.46 20.24 -26.94
N VAL A 26 3.38 18.91 -27.16
CA VAL A 26 3.92 17.89 -26.25
C VAL A 26 5.44 17.94 -26.12
N GLU A 27 6.18 18.03 -27.22
CA GLU A 27 7.65 18.06 -27.16
C GLU A 27 8.15 19.32 -26.46
N ILE A 28 7.48 20.45 -26.68
CA ILE A 28 7.80 21.69 -25.96
C ILE A 28 7.46 21.56 -24.48
N TRP A 29 6.30 20.96 -24.16
CA TRP A 29 5.91 20.68 -22.77
C TRP A 29 6.92 19.79 -22.05
N LYS A 30 7.39 18.70 -22.67
CA LYS A 30 8.43 17.83 -22.12
C LYS A 30 9.71 18.61 -21.79
N GLY A 31 10.18 19.42 -22.74
CA GLY A 31 11.37 20.25 -22.54
C GLY A 31 11.22 21.26 -21.39
N ILE A 32 10.01 21.78 -21.17
CA ILE A 32 9.72 22.68 -20.03
C ILE A 32 9.66 21.89 -18.71
N GLN A 33 8.98 20.74 -18.68
CA GLN A 33 8.82 19.93 -17.45
C GLN A 33 10.15 19.40 -16.90
N GLU A 34 11.09 19.06 -17.79
CA GLU A 34 12.37 18.51 -17.36
C GLU A 34 13.22 19.53 -16.59
N ASN A 35 12.86 20.83 -16.61
CA ASN A 35 13.24 21.96 -15.72
C ASN A 35 14.72 22.11 -15.30
N ALA A 36 15.63 21.29 -15.83
CA ALA A 36 16.95 21.07 -15.25
C ALA A 36 18.10 21.22 -16.24
N ASP A 37 17.81 21.31 -17.55
CA ASP A 37 18.87 21.59 -18.52
C ASP A 37 18.39 22.34 -19.77
N ILE A 38 19.14 23.37 -20.15
CA ILE A 38 18.99 24.05 -21.44
C ILE A 38 19.19 23.04 -22.57
N GLU A 39 19.98 21.98 -22.34
CA GLU A 39 20.19 20.89 -23.29
C GLU A 39 18.88 20.13 -23.62
N ALA A 40 18.00 19.89 -22.64
CA ALA A 40 16.69 19.28 -22.90
C ALA A 40 15.79 20.20 -23.74
N LEU A 41 15.81 21.50 -23.46
CA LEU A 41 15.09 22.51 -24.23
C LEU A 41 15.61 22.64 -25.68
N HIS A 42 16.88 22.34 -25.94
CA HIS A 42 17.41 22.35 -27.31
C HIS A 42 16.68 21.38 -28.24
N HIS A 43 16.19 20.24 -27.72
CA HIS A 43 15.35 19.32 -28.51
C HIS A 43 13.98 19.91 -28.84
N ALA A 44 13.46 20.80 -27.98
CA ALA A 44 12.18 21.48 -28.20
C ALA A 44 12.27 22.62 -29.25
N TYR A 45 13.46 23.17 -29.49
CA TYR A 45 13.68 24.33 -30.36
C TYR A 45 13.00 24.28 -31.75
N PRO A 46 13.14 23.22 -32.56
CA PRO A 46 12.48 23.17 -33.87
C PRO A 46 10.95 23.27 -33.77
N TYR A 47 10.35 22.69 -32.73
CA TYR A 47 8.91 22.76 -32.50
C TYR A 47 8.48 24.16 -32.03
N ILE A 48 9.32 24.82 -31.23
CA ILE A 48 9.10 26.21 -30.81
C ILE A 48 9.11 27.13 -32.04
N LEU A 49 10.11 26.96 -32.92
CA LEU A 49 10.22 27.74 -34.15
C LEU A 49 9.00 27.57 -35.05
N ASP A 50 8.53 26.34 -35.23
CA ASP A 50 7.31 26.04 -36.00
C ASP A 50 6.09 26.75 -35.38
N ALA A 51 5.95 26.69 -34.05
CA ALA A 51 4.84 27.33 -33.33
C ALA A 51 4.82 28.87 -33.42
N VAL A 52 5.96 29.52 -33.67
CA VAL A 52 6.06 30.99 -33.83
C VAL A 52 6.29 31.43 -35.28
N GLN A 53 6.33 30.49 -36.23
CA GLN A 53 6.75 30.79 -37.61
C GLN A 53 5.85 31.83 -38.27
N ASP A 54 4.53 31.74 -38.08
CA ASP A 54 3.56 32.68 -38.64
C ASP A 54 3.76 34.10 -38.11
N PHE A 55 4.10 34.22 -36.81
CA PHE A 55 4.42 35.50 -36.18
C PHE A 55 5.72 36.08 -36.75
N LEU A 56 6.78 35.25 -36.84
CA LEU A 56 8.06 35.68 -37.41
C LEU A 56 7.93 36.16 -38.86
N GLN A 57 7.11 35.49 -39.67
CA GLN A 57 6.84 35.91 -41.06
C GLN A 57 6.05 37.21 -41.14
N THR A 58 5.03 37.36 -40.30
CA THR A 58 4.17 38.56 -40.29
C THR A 58 4.95 39.81 -39.92
N GLU A 59 5.85 39.70 -38.93
CA GLU A 59 6.68 40.81 -38.45
C GLU A 59 7.99 40.99 -39.24
N GLY A 60 8.27 40.12 -40.22
CA GLY A 60 9.50 40.17 -41.01
C GLY A 60 10.77 39.91 -40.19
N ILE A 61 10.66 39.15 -39.10
CA ILE A 61 11.76 38.86 -38.17
C ILE A 61 12.52 37.61 -38.67
N GLN A 62 13.85 37.70 -38.73
CA GLN A 62 14.68 36.55 -39.06
C GLN A 62 14.62 35.48 -37.95
N THR A 63 14.70 34.20 -38.32
CA THR A 63 14.69 33.08 -37.38
C THR A 63 15.77 33.27 -36.29
N PRO A 64 15.37 33.34 -35.00
CA PRO A 64 16.30 33.66 -33.92
C PRO A 64 17.29 32.51 -33.72
N SER A 65 18.58 32.78 -33.66
CA SER A 65 19.60 31.75 -33.38
C SER A 65 19.49 31.20 -31.94
N LEU A 66 19.80 29.92 -31.77
CA LEU A 66 19.85 29.18 -30.49
C LEU A 66 20.89 29.76 -29.53
N THR A 67 20.52 30.84 -28.84
CA THR A 67 21.39 31.64 -27.97
C THR A 67 20.74 31.75 -26.59
N THR A 68 21.53 32.05 -25.56
CA THR A 68 21.02 32.26 -24.20
C THR A 68 19.90 33.32 -24.14
N GLY A 69 19.98 34.36 -24.99
CA GLY A 69 18.93 35.38 -25.08
C GLY A 69 17.59 34.87 -25.60
N PHE A 70 17.59 33.91 -26.53
CA PHE A 70 16.38 33.25 -27.00
C PHE A 70 15.70 32.47 -25.87
N TRP A 71 16.45 31.71 -25.08
CA TRP A 71 15.89 30.92 -23.98
C TRP A 71 15.37 31.80 -22.84
N ILE A 72 16.07 32.89 -22.51
CA ILE A 72 15.57 33.88 -21.55
C ILE A 72 14.24 34.44 -22.06
N TRP A 73 14.18 34.87 -23.32
CA TRP A 73 12.94 35.36 -23.92
C TRP A 73 11.82 34.31 -23.83
N PHE A 74 12.06 33.10 -24.33
CA PHE A 74 11.11 31.99 -24.33
C PHE A 74 10.54 31.72 -22.93
N LEU A 75 11.40 31.59 -21.92
CA LEU A 75 10.99 31.33 -20.54
C LEU A 75 10.28 32.52 -19.87
N THR A 76 10.49 33.74 -20.37
CA THR A 76 9.80 34.95 -19.88
C THR A 76 8.47 35.22 -20.60
N THR A 77 8.23 34.61 -21.77
CA THR A 77 6.96 34.76 -22.49
C THR A 77 5.84 33.94 -21.85
N ASN A 78 4.60 34.29 -22.17
CA ASN A 78 3.42 33.55 -21.70
C ASN A 78 3.20 32.21 -22.44
N ILE A 79 4.26 31.63 -23.02
CA ILE A 79 4.16 30.38 -23.78
C ILE A 79 3.70 29.22 -22.91
N TYR A 80 4.07 29.22 -21.63
CA TYR A 80 3.65 28.18 -20.71
C TYR A 80 2.12 28.12 -20.61
N GLU A 81 1.45 29.27 -20.43
CA GLU A 81 -0.01 29.32 -20.37
C GLU A 81 -0.65 28.95 -21.72
N GLU A 82 -0.07 29.37 -22.86
CA GLU A 82 -0.57 29.03 -24.19
C GLU A 82 -0.43 27.53 -24.52
N ILE A 83 0.70 26.92 -24.18
CA ILE A 83 0.92 25.47 -24.30
C ILE A 83 -0.03 24.72 -23.39
N GLN A 84 -0.24 25.19 -22.16
CA GLN A 84 -1.19 24.57 -21.26
C GLN A 84 -2.62 24.67 -21.81
N ALA A 85 -3.04 25.85 -22.26
CA ALA A 85 -4.37 26.07 -22.81
C ALA A 85 -4.59 25.22 -24.06
N TYR A 86 -3.67 25.24 -25.03
CA TYR A 86 -3.79 24.44 -26.24
C TYR A 86 -3.64 22.94 -25.96
N GLY A 87 -2.55 22.56 -25.29
CA GLY A 87 -2.16 21.19 -25.02
C GLY A 87 -3.22 20.46 -24.20
N TRP A 88 -3.62 21.01 -23.06
CA TRP A 88 -4.58 20.32 -22.19
C TRP A 88 -6.01 20.33 -22.75
N HIS A 89 -6.44 21.38 -23.47
CA HIS A 89 -7.81 21.40 -24.03
C HIS A 89 -7.98 20.66 -25.35
N LYS A 90 -6.98 20.70 -26.26
CA LYS A 90 -7.08 20.07 -27.59
C LYS A 90 -6.31 18.77 -27.71
N CYS A 91 -5.24 18.60 -26.94
CA CYS A 91 -4.28 17.50 -27.07
C CYS A 91 -4.18 16.65 -25.80
N HIS A 92 -5.29 16.54 -25.07
CA HIS A 92 -5.38 15.87 -23.77
C HIS A 92 -4.65 14.52 -23.72
N ASP A 93 -4.98 13.60 -24.63
CA ASP A 93 -4.44 12.23 -24.60
C ASP A 93 -2.93 12.20 -24.88
N ASP A 94 -2.42 13.12 -25.69
CA ASP A 94 -0.99 13.23 -25.99
C ASP A 94 -0.24 13.84 -24.81
N MET A 95 -0.80 14.88 -24.18
CA MET A 95 -0.23 15.49 -22.98
C MET A 95 -0.20 14.50 -21.80
N CYS A 96 -1.27 13.74 -21.59
CA CYS A 96 -1.30 12.72 -20.53
C CYS A 96 -0.31 11.57 -20.76
N ARG A 97 -0.05 11.22 -22.02
CA ARG A 97 0.97 10.23 -22.41
C ARG A 97 2.39 10.74 -22.22
N ALA A 98 2.59 12.03 -22.47
CA ALA A 98 3.88 12.69 -22.30
C ALA A 98 4.18 13.05 -20.84
N HIS A 99 3.15 13.22 -20.02
CA HIS A 99 3.33 13.52 -18.60
C HIS A 99 4.00 12.32 -17.91
N ALA A 100 5.20 12.57 -17.40
CA ALA A 100 5.94 11.58 -16.64
C ALA A 100 5.26 11.41 -15.28
N TRP A 101 4.69 10.22 -15.06
CA TRP A 101 4.13 9.85 -13.76
C TRP A 101 5.28 9.52 -12.82
N GLU A 102 5.58 10.42 -11.90
CA GLU A 102 6.64 10.23 -10.91
C GLU A 102 6.07 9.62 -9.62
N GLY A 103 5.84 8.31 -9.68
CA GLY A 103 5.53 7.49 -8.52
C GLY A 103 6.78 7.01 -7.79
N ASN A 104 6.61 6.57 -6.54
CA ASN A 104 7.61 5.74 -5.90
C ASN A 104 7.32 4.27 -6.26
N PRO A 105 8.11 3.63 -7.14
CA PRO A 105 7.85 2.27 -7.59
C PRO A 105 7.96 1.26 -6.43
N ASP A 106 8.74 1.54 -5.38
CA ASP A 106 8.85 0.67 -4.20
C ASP A 106 7.61 0.72 -3.29
N ILE A 107 6.68 1.65 -3.53
CA ILE A 107 5.42 1.76 -2.77
C ILE A 107 4.22 1.41 -3.63
N ALA A 108 4.16 1.93 -4.85
CA ALA A 108 3.00 1.82 -5.73
C ALA A 108 3.29 1.13 -7.08
N GLY A 109 4.50 0.62 -7.28
CA GLY A 109 4.87 -0.06 -8.52
C GLY A 109 4.25 -1.46 -8.66
N VAL A 110 4.44 -2.05 -9.84
CA VAL A 110 3.80 -3.32 -10.22
C VAL A 110 4.12 -4.48 -9.25
N GLY A 111 5.36 -4.60 -8.78
CA GLY A 111 5.71 -5.66 -7.83
C GLY A 111 5.07 -5.48 -6.45
N MET A 112 4.84 -4.24 -6.03
CA MET A 112 4.09 -3.95 -4.80
C MET A 112 2.61 -4.31 -4.95
N LEU A 113 2.01 -4.02 -6.10
CA LEU A 113 0.65 -4.46 -6.40
C LEU A 113 0.50 -5.98 -6.29
N VAL A 114 1.44 -6.74 -6.86
CA VAL A 114 1.47 -8.21 -6.73
C VAL A 114 1.60 -8.63 -5.27
N THR A 115 2.44 -7.93 -4.50
CA THR A 115 2.64 -8.19 -3.06
C THR A 115 1.36 -7.99 -2.27
N TYR A 116 0.62 -6.89 -2.49
CA TYR A 116 -0.65 -6.63 -1.80
C TYR A 116 -1.74 -7.63 -2.20
N LEU A 117 -1.83 -7.99 -3.49
CA LEU A 117 -2.76 -9.02 -3.97
C LEU A 117 -2.47 -10.36 -3.31
N LEU A 118 -1.20 -10.77 -3.26
CA LEU A 118 -0.77 -12.01 -2.62
C LEU A 118 -1.13 -12.00 -1.13
N GLN A 119 -0.84 -10.91 -0.42
CA GLN A 119 -1.19 -10.75 0.99
C GLN A 119 -2.70 -10.85 1.22
N ALA A 120 -3.52 -10.15 0.43
CA ALA A 120 -4.98 -10.17 0.52
C ALA A 120 -5.57 -11.57 0.25
N VAL A 121 -5.05 -12.28 -0.75
CA VAL A 121 -5.45 -13.67 -1.04
C VAL A 121 -5.10 -14.59 0.12
N LEU A 122 -3.87 -14.52 0.62
CA LEU A 122 -3.41 -15.35 1.75
C LEU A 122 -4.25 -15.08 3.01
N VAL A 123 -4.49 -13.82 3.37
CA VAL A 123 -5.36 -13.48 4.52
C VAL A 123 -6.78 -14.01 4.34
N SER A 124 -7.34 -13.93 3.14
CA SER A 124 -8.69 -14.43 2.87
C SER A 124 -8.77 -15.95 3.05
N ILE A 125 -7.76 -16.70 2.58
CA ILE A 125 -7.65 -18.16 2.78
C ILE A 125 -7.54 -18.49 4.27
N TYR A 126 -6.67 -17.78 5.00
CA TYR A 126 -6.46 -17.99 6.43
C TYR A 126 -7.71 -17.67 7.24
N LEU A 127 -8.37 -16.56 6.95
CA LEU A 127 -9.62 -16.18 7.61
C LEU A 127 -10.70 -17.24 7.39
N PHE A 128 -10.89 -17.69 6.15
CA PHE A 128 -11.84 -18.75 5.84
C PHE A 128 -11.54 -20.03 6.64
N ALA A 129 -10.28 -20.46 6.66
CA ALA A 129 -9.87 -21.62 7.44
C ALA A 129 -10.12 -21.44 8.94
N LEU A 130 -9.76 -20.31 9.54
CA LEU A 130 -9.98 -20.03 10.96
C LEU A 130 -11.47 -20.01 11.32
N ILE A 131 -12.32 -19.43 10.46
CA ILE A 131 -13.79 -19.48 10.62
C ILE A 131 -14.27 -20.93 10.58
N THR A 132 -13.78 -21.76 9.65
CA THR A 132 -14.19 -23.17 9.59
C THR A 132 -13.76 -23.98 10.82
N ILE A 133 -12.59 -23.69 11.42
CA ILE A 133 -12.18 -24.30 12.69
C ILE A 133 -13.19 -23.93 13.78
N GLN A 134 -13.52 -22.65 13.89
CA GLN A 134 -14.34 -22.13 15.00
C GLN A 134 -15.79 -22.58 14.89
N VAL A 135 -16.37 -22.57 13.68
CA VAL A 135 -17.71 -23.13 13.44
C VAL A 135 -17.75 -24.63 13.78
N SER A 136 -16.66 -25.37 13.51
CA SER A 136 -16.60 -26.80 13.86
C SER A 136 -16.56 -27.07 15.36
N LYS A 137 -16.00 -26.16 16.18
CA LYS A 137 -16.01 -26.27 17.64
C LYS A 137 -17.41 -26.08 18.24
N ILE A 138 -18.25 -25.25 17.61
CA ILE A 138 -19.59 -24.91 18.11
C ILE A 138 -20.60 -26.03 17.85
N SER A 139 -20.43 -26.84 16.80
CA SER A 139 -21.38 -27.90 16.44
C SER A 139 -20.68 -29.26 16.24
N PRO A 140 -20.21 -29.90 17.33
CA PRO A 140 -19.47 -31.17 17.28
C PRO A 140 -20.31 -32.37 16.80
N GLY A 141 -21.62 -32.20 16.55
CA GLY A 141 -22.51 -33.25 16.04
C GLY A 141 -22.96 -33.07 14.58
N SER A 142 -22.55 -32.00 13.91
CA SER A 142 -23.00 -31.71 12.54
C SER A 142 -22.45 -32.71 11.52
N LYS A 143 -23.30 -33.15 10.57
CA LYS A 143 -22.92 -33.98 9.40
C LYS A 143 -21.74 -33.40 8.60
N SER A 144 -21.44 -32.11 8.75
CA SER A 144 -20.25 -31.43 8.24
C SER A 144 -18.93 -32.11 8.65
N GLN A 145 -18.86 -32.71 9.84
CA GLN A 145 -17.65 -33.39 10.31
C GLN A 145 -17.30 -34.65 9.51
N ARG A 146 -18.29 -35.31 8.85
CA ARG A 146 -18.05 -36.42 7.92
C ARG A 146 -17.56 -35.98 6.54
N LEU A 147 -17.88 -34.75 6.12
CA LEU A 147 -17.42 -34.16 4.86
C LEU A 147 -16.01 -33.57 4.97
N ARG A 148 -15.48 -33.43 6.19
CA ARG A 148 -14.10 -33.03 6.46
C ARG A 148 -13.15 -34.17 6.08
N GLY A 149 -12.91 -34.32 4.77
CA GLY A 149 -12.03 -35.34 4.22
C GLY A 149 -10.61 -35.27 4.80
N ARG A 150 -9.88 -36.39 4.67
CA ARG A 150 -8.50 -36.62 5.15
C ARG A 150 -7.49 -35.51 4.78
N TYR A 151 -7.78 -34.70 3.76
CA TYR A 151 -6.95 -33.57 3.35
C TYR A 151 -7.16 -32.32 4.23
N ILE A 152 -8.40 -31.99 4.60
CA ILE A 152 -8.70 -30.83 5.45
C ILE A 152 -8.14 -31.03 6.87
N SER A 153 -8.08 -32.28 7.35
CA SER A 153 -7.53 -32.58 8.67
C SER A 153 -6.03 -32.26 8.82
N ARG A 154 -5.26 -32.18 7.72
CA ARG A 154 -3.84 -31.79 7.76
C ARG A 154 -3.62 -30.31 7.52
N ILE A 155 -4.35 -29.74 6.57
CA ILE A 155 -4.20 -28.33 6.20
C ILE A 155 -4.60 -27.40 7.36
N LEU A 156 -5.66 -27.75 8.09
CA LEU A 156 -6.19 -26.85 9.11
C LEU A 156 -5.24 -26.66 10.32
N PRO A 157 -4.64 -27.73 10.89
CA PRO A 157 -3.57 -27.56 11.86
C PRO A 157 -2.36 -26.80 11.29
N ALA A 158 -1.97 -27.04 10.04
CA ALA A 158 -0.87 -26.31 9.42
C ALA A 158 -1.16 -24.81 9.31
N ILE A 159 -2.36 -24.42 8.89
CA ILE A 159 -2.82 -23.02 8.89
C ILE A 159 -2.78 -22.46 10.32
N GLN A 160 -3.33 -23.22 11.27
CA GLN A 160 -3.39 -22.84 12.68
C GLN A 160 -1.99 -22.49 13.24
N HIS A 161 -1.00 -23.35 13.02
CA HIS A 161 0.37 -23.13 13.50
C HIS A 161 1.12 -22.04 12.71
N SER A 162 0.98 -22.02 11.39
CA SER A 162 1.66 -21.02 10.53
C SER A 162 1.06 -19.62 10.62
N THR A 163 -0.18 -19.46 11.13
CA THR A 163 -0.85 -18.15 11.30
C THR A 163 0.00 -17.19 12.13
N THR A 164 0.69 -17.68 13.16
CA THR A 164 1.55 -16.82 13.99
C THR A 164 2.72 -16.25 13.19
N GLN A 165 3.35 -17.07 12.35
CA GLN A 165 4.47 -16.64 11.51
C GLN A 165 3.99 -15.71 10.39
N PHE A 166 2.85 -16.03 9.77
CA PHE A 166 2.24 -15.19 8.75
C PHE A 166 1.89 -13.81 9.28
N LEU A 167 1.30 -13.74 10.48
CA LEU A 167 0.98 -12.49 11.16
C LEU A 167 2.25 -11.69 11.45
N SER A 168 3.32 -12.33 11.96
CA SER A 168 4.60 -11.65 12.20
C SER A 168 5.23 -11.11 10.92
N ALA A 169 5.26 -11.90 9.84
CA ALA A 169 5.75 -11.45 8.54
C ALA A 169 4.91 -10.27 8.00
N SER A 170 3.58 -10.36 8.10
CA SER A 170 2.67 -9.29 7.71
C SER A 170 2.86 -8.02 8.53
N SER A 171 3.10 -8.13 9.85
CA SER A 171 3.38 -6.97 10.71
C SER A 171 4.70 -6.30 10.34
N VAL A 172 5.76 -7.07 10.08
CA VAL A 172 7.06 -6.53 9.65
C VAL A 172 6.93 -5.84 8.30
N PHE A 173 6.21 -6.46 7.36
CA PHE A 173 5.90 -5.85 6.07
C PHE A 173 5.14 -4.52 6.24
N ALA A 174 4.12 -4.48 7.11
CA ALA A 174 3.36 -3.25 7.36
C ALA A 174 4.22 -2.14 8.00
N VAL A 175 5.11 -2.48 8.95
CA VAL A 175 6.08 -1.53 9.51
C VAL A 175 7.02 -1.00 8.43
N ALA A 176 7.53 -1.87 7.56
CA ALA A 176 8.40 -1.46 6.45
C ALA A 176 7.68 -0.51 5.49
N MET A 177 6.41 -0.79 5.15
CA MET A 177 5.59 0.08 4.31
C MET A 177 5.32 1.43 4.95
N LEU A 178 4.97 1.46 6.24
CA LEU A 178 4.78 2.70 7.00
C LEU A 178 6.06 3.52 7.05
N ALA A 179 7.21 2.89 7.31
CA ALA A 179 8.51 3.55 7.32
C ALA A 179 8.87 4.09 5.92
N ALA A 180 8.69 3.31 4.86
CA ALA A 180 8.93 3.75 3.49
C ALA A 180 8.08 4.97 3.11
N ALA A 181 6.80 4.99 3.47
CA ALA A 181 5.93 6.14 3.24
C ALA A 181 6.36 7.39 4.02
N LEU A 182 6.78 7.21 5.28
CA LEU A 182 7.22 8.32 6.13
C LEU A 182 8.58 8.90 5.69
N PHE A 183 9.57 8.06 5.42
CA PHE A 183 10.95 8.47 5.14
C PHE A 183 11.23 8.73 3.65
N GLY A 184 10.45 8.13 2.74
CA GLY A 184 10.53 8.44 1.31
C GLY A 184 10.15 9.89 0.98
N SER A 185 9.54 10.60 1.93
CA SER A 185 8.99 11.93 1.74
C SER A 185 9.99 13.09 1.89
N ASP A 186 11.19 12.86 2.43
CA ASP A 186 12.16 13.96 2.65
C ASP A 186 12.98 14.31 1.40
N LYS A 187 13.03 13.41 0.40
CA LYS A 187 13.68 13.66 -0.89
C LYS A 187 12.80 14.37 -1.92
N GLU A 188 11.50 14.50 -1.67
CA GLU A 188 10.51 14.88 -2.70
C GLU A 188 9.77 16.17 -2.38
N ARG A 189 10.38 17.00 -1.55
CA ARG A 189 9.75 18.16 -0.90
C ARG A 189 9.47 19.34 -1.85
N GLN A 190 9.72 19.21 -3.15
CA GLN A 190 9.61 20.33 -4.09
C GLN A 190 8.55 20.16 -5.18
N ASP A 191 8.26 18.93 -5.65
CA ASP A 191 7.33 18.72 -6.78
C ASP A 191 6.37 17.54 -6.61
N SER A 192 6.08 17.12 -5.36
CA SER A 192 5.27 15.92 -5.16
C SER A 192 3.82 16.13 -5.61
N SER A 193 3.44 15.42 -6.65
CA SER A 193 2.10 15.44 -7.22
C SER A 193 1.04 14.91 -6.24
N PRO A 194 -0.24 15.33 -6.34
CA PRO A 194 -1.30 14.86 -5.45
C PRO A 194 -1.44 13.35 -5.45
N ILE A 195 -1.27 12.68 -6.58
CA ILE A 195 -1.37 11.22 -6.66
C ILE A 195 -0.21 10.58 -5.92
N THR A 196 1.01 11.07 -6.06
CA THR A 196 2.16 10.50 -5.35
C THR A 196 2.03 10.66 -3.84
N TRP A 197 1.57 11.82 -3.36
CA TRP A 197 1.19 12.00 -1.95
C TRP A 197 0.10 11.01 -1.53
N MET A 198 -0.91 10.83 -2.37
CA MET A 198 -2.08 10.00 -2.11
C MET A 198 -1.69 8.52 -1.97
N LEU A 199 -0.94 7.98 -2.92
CA LEU A 199 -0.49 6.59 -2.94
C LEU A 199 0.42 6.31 -1.74
N ARG A 200 1.30 7.24 -1.36
CA ARG A 200 2.13 7.11 -0.14
C ARG A 200 1.31 6.95 1.13
N PHE A 201 0.17 7.64 1.20
CA PHE A 201 -0.70 7.53 2.35
C PHE A 201 -1.55 6.25 2.32
N PHE A 202 -2.01 5.80 1.15
CA PHE A 202 -2.92 4.63 1.04
C PHE A 202 -2.24 3.28 0.98
N MET A 203 -1.07 3.17 0.36
CA MET A 203 -0.40 1.88 0.23
C MET A 203 -0.01 1.25 1.57
N PRO A 204 0.42 2.00 2.60
CA PRO A 204 0.60 1.42 3.92
C PRO A 204 -0.70 0.88 4.52
N LEU A 205 -1.85 1.51 4.30
CA LEU A 205 -3.14 1.01 4.81
C LEU A 205 -3.52 -0.34 4.20
N ASN A 206 -3.18 -0.57 2.92
CA ASN A 206 -3.32 -1.87 2.26
C ASN A 206 -2.56 -2.99 2.97
N SER A 207 -1.41 -2.67 3.60
CA SER A 207 -0.64 -3.64 4.39
C SER A 207 -1.15 -3.81 5.83
N LEU A 208 -1.79 -2.78 6.40
CA LEU A 208 -2.27 -2.78 7.78
C LEU A 208 -3.57 -3.55 7.99
N LEU A 209 -4.51 -3.46 7.05
CA LEU A 209 -5.78 -4.18 7.12
C LEU A 209 -5.59 -5.71 7.20
N PRO A 210 -4.73 -6.35 6.38
CA PRO A 210 -4.36 -7.76 6.54
C PRO A 210 -3.92 -8.12 7.97
N VAL A 211 -3.05 -7.31 8.58
CA VAL A 211 -2.54 -7.55 9.94
C VAL A 211 -3.66 -7.46 10.96
N ALA A 212 -4.53 -6.45 10.84
CA ALA A 212 -5.69 -6.29 11.70
C ALA A 212 -6.67 -7.48 11.58
N VAL A 213 -6.98 -7.91 10.35
CA VAL A 213 -7.86 -9.06 10.08
C VAL A 213 -7.28 -10.33 10.71
N LEU A 214 -6.01 -10.64 10.46
CA LEU A 214 -5.36 -11.84 11.01
C LEU A 214 -5.29 -11.82 12.53
N GLN A 215 -4.95 -10.67 13.13
CA GLN A 215 -4.88 -10.52 14.57
C GLN A 215 -6.26 -10.76 15.20
N LEU A 216 -7.31 -10.15 14.67
CA LEU A 216 -8.68 -10.34 15.16
C LEU A 216 -9.15 -11.79 14.96
N ALA A 217 -8.82 -12.42 13.83
CA ALA A 217 -9.20 -13.82 13.59
C ALA A 217 -8.45 -14.81 14.49
N ALA A 218 -7.25 -14.47 14.94
CA ALA A 218 -6.38 -15.34 15.73
C ALA A 218 -6.30 -14.97 17.22
N LEU A 219 -7.27 -14.24 17.79
CA LEU A 219 -7.15 -13.76 19.18
C LEU A 219 -6.90 -14.86 20.21
N ASP A 220 -7.67 -15.95 20.17
CA ASP A 220 -7.59 -17.05 21.15
C ASP A 220 -6.33 -17.91 21.02
N MET A 221 -5.62 -17.74 19.91
CA MET A 221 -4.59 -18.64 19.42
C MET A 221 -3.17 -18.18 19.73
N LEU A 222 -3.05 -16.93 20.14
CA LEU A 222 -1.83 -16.17 20.05
C LEU A 222 -1.14 -16.18 21.42
N ARG A 223 -0.15 -17.07 21.62
CA ARG A 223 0.56 -17.27 22.91
C ARG A 223 1.60 -16.19 23.30
N ARG A 224 2.23 -15.50 22.35
CA ARG A 224 3.30 -14.49 22.61
C ARG A 224 2.79 -13.04 22.63
N SER A 225 2.12 -12.62 23.72
CA SER A 225 1.47 -11.31 23.82
C SER A 225 2.42 -10.11 23.78
N LYS A 226 3.57 -10.19 24.47
CA LYS A 226 4.49 -9.04 24.65
C LYS A 226 5.11 -8.53 23.35
N GLY A 227 5.73 -9.41 22.54
CA GLY A 227 6.38 -9.00 21.30
C GLY A 227 5.40 -8.44 20.27
N ARG A 228 4.19 -9.00 20.21
CA ARG A 228 3.13 -8.46 19.34
C ARG A 228 2.63 -7.11 19.84
N MET A 229 2.49 -6.92 21.15
CA MET A 229 2.12 -5.62 21.71
C MET A 229 3.15 -4.54 21.32
N PHE A 230 4.44 -4.88 21.32
CA PHE A 230 5.48 -3.97 20.84
C PHE A 230 5.34 -3.64 19.34
N LEU A 231 5.20 -4.65 18.47
CA LEU A 231 5.02 -4.44 17.03
C LEU A 231 3.76 -3.62 16.74
N TRP A 232 2.67 -3.85 17.46
CA TRP A 232 1.43 -3.08 17.32
C TRP A 232 1.58 -1.64 17.76
N LEU A 233 2.22 -1.39 18.90
CA LEU A 233 2.52 -0.04 19.37
C LEU A 233 3.40 0.71 18.37
N LEU A 234 4.37 0.03 17.75
CA LEU A 234 5.19 0.61 16.69
C LEU A 234 4.35 0.96 15.45
N ILE A 235 3.50 0.04 14.98
CA ILE A 235 2.55 0.28 13.88
C ILE A 235 1.66 1.50 14.18
N GLU A 236 1.15 1.60 15.41
CA GLU A 236 0.27 2.68 15.82
C GLU A 236 0.98 4.04 15.80
N ILE A 237 2.17 4.13 16.40
CA ILE A 237 3.00 5.35 16.40
C ILE A 237 3.28 5.80 14.97
N LEU A 238 3.70 4.88 14.10
CA LEU A 238 3.98 5.19 12.69
C LEU A 238 2.72 5.60 11.93
N THR A 239 1.57 4.99 12.21
CA THR A 239 0.29 5.34 11.57
C THR A 239 -0.18 6.73 12.00
N VAL A 240 -0.07 7.06 13.30
CA VAL A 240 -0.37 8.41 13.81
C VAL A 240 0.55 9.45 13.17
N TRP A 241 1.85 9.17 13.10
CA TRP A 241 2.80 10.07 12.44
C TRP A 241 2.44 10.26 10.96
N LEU A 242 2.08 9.18 10.26
CA LEU A 242 1.66 9.23 8.86
C LEU A 242 0.38 10.08 8.69
N LEU A 243 -0.59 9.97 9.60
CA LEU A 243 -1.80 10.79 9.58
C LEU A 243 -1.51 12.28 9.81
N ILE A 244 -0.65 12.61 10.78
CA ILE A 244 -0.24 14.00 11.05
C ILE A 244 0.46 14.58 9.81
N ARG A 245 1.38 13.82 9.21
CA ARG A 245 2.10 14.23 8.00
C ARG A 245 1.15 14.39 6.81
N SER A 246 0.24 13.44 6.61
CA SER A 246 -0.79 13.48 5.57
C SER A 246 -1.68 14.72 5.72
N TRP A 247 -2.14 15.00 6.93
CA TRP A 247 -2.94 16.18 7.25
C TRP A 247 -2.19 17.48 6.95
N HIS A 248 -0.95 17.60 7.43
CA HIS A 248 -0.13 18.79 7.19
C HIS A 248 0.14 19.02 5.70
N SER A 249 0.52 17.96 4.98
CA SER A 249 0.76 18.03 3.53
C SER A 249 -0.49 18.43 2.77
N ARG A 250 -1.67 17.92 3.16
CA ARG A 250 -2.94 18.31 2.54
C ARG A 250 -3.23 19.80 2.73
N ASN A 251 -3.02 20.33 3.94
CA ASN A 251 -3.27 21.75 4.20
C ASN A 251 -2.29 22.65 3.45
N SER A 252 -1.01 22.25 3.38
CA SER A 252 0.01 22.98 2.62
C SER A 252 -0.30 23.04 1.12
N GLN A 253 -0.84 21.95 0.54
CA GLN A 253 -1.23 21.92 -0.88
C GLN A 253 -2.41 22.85 -1.20
N TYR A 254 -3.28 23.17 -0.24
CA TYR A 254 -4.39 24.10 -0.48
C TYR A 254 -3.98 25.57 -0.48
N GLU A 255 -2.82 25.91 0.11
CA GLU A 255 -2.29 27.30 0.14
C GLU A 255 -1.39 27.64 -1.05
N GLY A 256 -0.79 26.63 -1.72
CA GLY A 256 0.07 26.83 -2.89
C GLY A 256 -0.71 26.78 -4.20
N GLN A 257 -0.54 27.80 -5.04
CA GLN A 257 -1.14 27.94 -6.38
C GLN A 257 -0.89 26.68 -7.23
N TYR A 258 -1.99 26.06 -7.69
CA TYR A 258 -2.12 24.72 -8.27
C TYR A 258 -1.16 24.39 -9.44
N PRO A 259 -0.16 23.51 -9.25
CA PRO A 259 0.57 22.87 -10.34
C PRO A 259 -0.07 21.51 -10.73
N SER A 260 -1.20 21.14 -10.11
CA SER A 260 -1.65 19.74 -10.03
C SER A 260 -2.98 19.40 -10.69
N ASP A 261 -3.58 20.35 -11.41
CA ASP A 261 -4.83 20.09 -12.13
C ASP A 261 -4.63 19.09 -13.26
N HIS A 262 -3.43 19.01 -13.84
CA HIS A 262 -3.13 18.15 -14.99
C HIS A 262 -3.26 16.65 -14.67
N GLU A 263 -2.75 16.19 -13.53
CA GLU A 263 -2.89 14.80 -13.12
C GLU A 263 -4.34 14.42 -12.85
N LEU A 264 -5.07 15.31 -12.16
CA LEU A 264 -6.47 15.11 -11.87
C LEU A 264 -7.32 15.11 -13.14
N PHE A 265 -6.92 15.92 -14.13
CA PHE A 265 -7.50 15.99 -15.45
C PHE A 265 -7.27 14.68 -16.22
N CYS A 266 -6.02 14.21 -16.33
CA CYS A 266 -5.67 12.96 -17.00
C CYS A 266 -6.35 11.73 -16.43
N LEU A 267 -6.52 11.67 -15.11
CA LEU A 267 -7.17 10.53 -14.47
C LEU A 267 -8.66 10.75 -14.17
N GLU A 268 -9.24 11.90 -14.50
CA GLU A 268 -10.67 12.24 -14.33
C GLU A 268 -11.30 11.83 -12.97
N PHE A 269 -10.53 11.80 -11.89
CA PHE A 269 -10.97 11.12 -10.65
C PHE A 269 -11.63 12.07 -9.65
N LYS A 270 -12.96 12.22 -9.75
CA LYS A 270 -13.78 12.73 -8.63
C LYS A 270 -13.70 11.84 -7.37
N SER A 271 -13.30 10.57 -7.53
CA SER A 271 -13.20 9.57 -6.46
C SER A 271 -12.06 9.85 -5.47
N PHE A 272 -11.02 10.60 -5.85
CA PHE A 272 -9.82 10.76 -5.03
C PHE A 272 -10.07 11.43 -3.67
N ARG A 273 -10.83 12.53 -3.65
CA ARG A 273 -11.19 13.21 -2.40
C ARG A 273 -12.00 12.30 -1.47
N VAL A 274 -12.92 11.52 -2.04
CA VAL A 274 -13.76 10.57 -1.28
C VAL A 274 -12.89 9.47 -0.68
N MET A 275 -11.99 8.90 -1.48
CA MET A 275 -11.09 7.84 -1.03
C MET A 275 -10.12 8.34 0.05
N SER A 276 -9.65 9.59 -0.04
CA SER A 276 -8.81 10.18 1.00
C SER A 276 -9.51 10.34 2.34
N ILE A 277 -10.73 10.86 2.33
CA ILE A 277 -11.55 10.97 3.54
C ILE A 277 -11.85 9.57 4.11
N PHE A 278 -12.26 8.64 3.25
CA PHE A 278 -12.52 7.26 3.64
C PHE A 278 -11.31 6.62 4.33
N SER A 279 -10.12 6.88 3.81
CA SER A 279 -8.89 6.33 4.36
C SER A 279 -8.41 6.97 5.64
N TRP A 280 -8.64 8.25 5.85
CA TRP A 280 -8.47 8.85 7.17
C TRP A 280 -9.41 8.20 8.18
N ILE A 281 -10.68 7.97 7.82
CA ILE A 281 -11.63 7.27 8.68
C ILE A 281 -11.14 5.86 9.00
N VAL A 282 -10.71 5.09 8.00
CA VAL A 282 -10.19 3.72 8.22
C VAL A 282 -8.95 3.73 9.11
N ALA A 283 -7.99 4.62 8.86
CA ALA A 283 -6.79 4.76 9.69
C ALA A 283 -7.13 5.14 11.14
N SER A 284 -8.05 6.08 11.35
CA SER A 284 -8.53 6.46 12.69
C SER A 284 -9.24 5.29 13.38
N LEU A 285 -10.09 4.55 12.65
CA LEU A 285 -10.77 3.36 13.17
C LEU A 285 -9.77 2.25 13.54
N LEU A 286 -8.70 2.09 12.77
CA LEU A 286 -7.61 1.16 13.10
C LEU A 286 -6.93 1.56 14.41
N ILE A 287 -6.58 2.83 14.60
CA ILE A 287 -5.96 3.33 15.85
C ILE A 287 -6.91 3.13 17.04
N VAL A 288 -8.18 3.54 16.92
CA VAL A 288 -9.18 3.39 17.99
C VAL A 288 -9.46 1.92 18.28
N GLY A 289 -9.60 1.09 17.25
CA GLY A 289 -9.82 -0.34 17.36
C GLY A 289 -8.66 -1.07 18.03
N MET A 290 -7.42 -0.66 17.76
CA MET A 290 -6.22 -1.20 18.39
C MET A 290 -6.12 -0.86 19.88
N ASN A 291 -6.37 0.40 20.25
CA ASN A 291 -6.42 0.80 21.66
C ASN A 291 -7.53 0.06 22.41
N SER A 292 -8.69 -0.03 21.78
CA SER A 292 -9.83 -0.80 22.30
C SER A 292 -9.46 -2.27 22.47
N TYR A 293 -8.71 -2.86 21.52
CA TYR A 293 -8.22 -4.24 21.63
C TYR A 293 -7.29 -4.44 22.85
N LEU A 294 -6.34 -3.54 23.09
CA LEU A 294 -5.42 -3.65 24.23
C LEU A 294 -6.16 -3.54 25.57
N TYR A 295 -7.17 -2.67 25.63
CA TYR A 295 -7.99 -2.50 26.83
C TYR A 295 -8.97 -3.67 27.03
N PHE A 296 -9.62 -4.09 25.95
CA PHE A 296 -10.67 -5.12 25.95
C PHE A 296 -10.09 -6.52 26.15
N SER A 297 -8.92 -6.84 25.58
CA SER A 297 -8.27 -8.14 25.81
C SER A 297 -7.93 -8.38 27.28
N LYS A 298 -7.54 -7.34 28.03
CA LYS A 298 -7.26 -7.43 29.47
C LYS A 298 -8.54 -7.56 30.31
N THR A 299 -9.61 -6.88 29.91
CA THR A 299 -10.88 -6.86 30.66
C THR A 299 -11.78 -8.06 30.33
N LEU A 300 -11.85 -8.49 29.06
CA LEU A 300 -12.55 -9.71 28.63
C LEU A 300 -12.00 -10.96 29.33
N CYS A 301 -10.68 -11.15 29.38
CA CYS A 301 -10.11 -12.32 30.04
C CYS A 301 -10.46 -12.38 31.53
N ALA A 302 -10.65 -11.23 32.18
CA ALA A 302 -11.09 -11.17 33.57
C ALA A 302 -12.60 -11.44 33.72
N PHE A 303 -13.41 -11.02 32.75
CA PHE A 303 -14.88 -11.08 32.84
C PHE A 303 -15.48 -12.41 32.32
N PHE A 304 -14.87 -13.04 31.31
CA PHE A 304 -15.41 -14.24 30.65
C PHE A 304 -15.05 -15.56 31.33
N ASN A 305 -14.25 -15.53 32.41
CA ASN A 305 -13.99 -16.71 33.23
C ASN A 305 -15.25 -17.26 33.95
N GLY A 306 -16.43 -16.63 33.82
CA GLY A 306 -17.61 -16.99 34.61
C GLY A 306 -18.94 -17.30 33.90
N GLN A 307 -19.12 -17.10 32.58
CA GLN A 307 -20.45 -17.27 31.94
C GLN A 307 -20.42 -17.88 30.53
N SER A 308 -20.85 -19.14 30.40
CA SER A 308 -20.72 -19.94 29.15
C SER A 308 -21.82 -19.70 28.10
N GLU A 309 -23.07 -19.40 28.47
CA GLU A 309 -24.17 -19.30 27.47
C GLU A 309 -24.21 -17.96 26.72
N ARG A 310 -23.82 -16.85 27.37
CA ARG A 310 -23.72 -15.54 26.70
C ARG A 310 -22.58 -15.47 25.68
N ALA A 311 -21.56 -16.33 25.85
CA ALA A 311 -20.37 -16.35 25.02
C ALA A 311 -20.67 -16.70 23.54
N GLN A 312 -21.66 -17.56 23.28
CA GLN A 312 -21.95 -18.03 21.92
C GLN A 312 -22.55 -16.94 21.01
N LYS A 313 -23.50 -16.13 21.52
CA LYS A 313 -24.06 -15.00 20.73
C LYS A 313 -23.02 -13.90 20.50
N GLN A 314 -22.12 -13.69 21.45
CA GLN A 314 -21.05 -12.70 21.34
C GLN A 314 -19.99 -13.11 20.30
N GLN A 315 -19.78 -14.42 20.09
CA GLN A 315 -18.84 -14.94 19.12
C GLN A 315 -19.22 -14.58 17.67
N TRP A 316 -20.50 -14.54 17.31
CA TRP A 316 -20.94 -14.15 15.96
C TRP A 316 -20.68 -12.67 15.65
N VAL A 317 -20.95 -11.78 16.61
CA VAL A 317 -20.65 -10.35 16.49
C VAL A 317 -19.14 -10.14 16.35
N PHE A 318 -18.35 -10.94 17.07
CA PHE A 318 -16.90 -10.90 16.98
C PHE A 318 -16.37 -11.21 15.57
N TRP A 319 -16.97 -12.18 14.85
CA TRP A 319 -16.56 -12.52 13.47
C TRP A 319 -17.04 -11.52 12.41
N ALA A 320 -18.06 -10.71 12.69
CA ALA A 320 -18.51 -9.69 11.75
C ALA A 320 -17.42 -8.64 11.47
N ILE A 321 -16.63 -8.29 12.49
CA ILE A 321 -15.56 -7.27 12.39
C ILE A 321 -14.46 -7.68 11.38
N PRO A 322 -13.78 -8.85 11.50
CA PRO A 322 -12.77 -9.25 10.54
C PRO A 322 -13.34 -9.48 9.13
N ILE A 323 -14.61 -9.88 8.98
CA ILE A 323 -15.27 -10.00 7.67
C ILE A 323 -15.44 -8.62 7.01
N ILE A 324 -15.94 -7.63 7.76
CA ILE A 324 -16.06 -6.25 7.27
C ILE A 324 -14.69 -5.69 6.92
N ALA A 325 -13.69 -5.88 7.78
CA ALA A 325 -12.31 -5.43 7.53
C ALA A 325 -11.70 -6.10 6.29
N THR A 326 -12.02 -7.37 6.03
CA THR A 326 -11.64 -8.08 4.79
C THR A 326 -12.30 -7.47 3.55
N GLY A 327 -13.58 -7.10 3.65
CA GLY A 327 -14.28 -6.37 2.58
C GLY A 327 -13.63 -5.01 2.28
N ILE A 328 -13.28 -4.26 3.32
CA ILE A 328 -12.55 -2.98 3.18
C ILE A 328 -11.19 -3.21 2.53
N MET A 329 -10.41 -4.19 2.99
CA MET A 329 -9.12 -4.56 2.40
C MET A 329 -9.22 -4.83 0.88
N TRP A 330 -10.18 -5.67 0.46
CA TRP A 330 -10.39 -5.92 -0.97
C TRP A 330 -10.83 -4.68 -1.73
N ALA A 331 -11.65 -3.81 -1.14
CA ALA A 331 -12.02 -2.55 -1.78
C ALA A 331 -10.79 -1.68 -2.07
N TYR A 332 -9.83 -1.59 -1.13
CA TYR A 332 -8.57 -0.87 -1.37
C TYR A 332 -7.70 -1.53 -2.44
N VAL A 333 -7.54 -2.84 -2.41
CA VAL A 333 -6.72 -3.57 -3.39
C VAL A 333 -7.32 -3.43 -4.80
N LEU A 334 -8.64 -3.60 -4.95
CA LEU A 334 -9.31 -3.44 -6.24
C LEU A 334 -9.28 -1.98 -6.73
N TRP A 335 -9.43 -1.02 -5.82
CA TRP A 335 -9.25 0.38 -6.16
C TRP A 335 -7.82 0.67 -6.62
N PHE A 336 -6.81 0.09 -5.96
CA PHE A 336 -5.43 0.26 -6.37
C PHE A 336 -5.16 -0.37 -7.74
N VAL A 337 -5.65 -1.59 -8.00
CA VAL A 337 -5.62 -2.22 -9.34
C VAL A 337 -6.23 -1.29 -10.38
N HIS A 338 -7.40 -0.72 -10.09
CA HIS A 338 -8.09 0.19 -11.00
C HIS A 338 -7.24 1.44 -11.31
N VAL A 339 -6.65 2.07 -10.29
CA VAL A 339 -5.77 3.23 -10.47
C VAL A 339 -4.52 2.86 -11.28
N THR A 340 -3.85 1.75 -10.96
CA THR A 340 -2.66 1.31 -11.70
C THR A 340 -2.96 1.00 -13.17
N ILE A 341 -4.11 0.38 -13.48
CA ILE A 341 -4.53 0.17 -14.87
C ILE A 341 -4.77 1.51 -15.57
N LYS A 342 -5.43 2.47 -14.89
CA LYS A 342 -5.68 3.78 -15.49
C LYS A 342 -4.38 4.55 -15.75
N ILE A 343 -3.47 4.59 -14.78
CA ILE A 343 -2.15 5.19 -14.94
C ILE A 343 -1.41 4.50 -16.09
N ARG A 344 -1.38 3.17 -16.14
CA ARG A 344 -0.70 2.43 -17.23
C ARG A 344 -1.26 2.73 -18.61
N ASN A 345 -2.58 2.88 -18.73
CA ASN A 345 -3.21 3.19 -20.02
C ASN A 345 -2.93 4.61 -20.49
N HIS A 346 -2.71 5.55 -19.57
CA HIS A 346 -2.43 6.95 -19.89
C HIS A 346 -0.94 7.26 -19.93
N SER A 347 -0.11 6.51 -19.21
CA SER A 347 1.33 6.70 -19.18
C SER A 347 1.97 6.14 -20.46
N GLY A 348 2.83 6.92 -21.11
CA GLY A 348 3.61 6.48 -22.26
C GLY A 348 4.61 5.36 -21.91
N LYS A 349 5.40 4.93 -22.90
CA LYS A 349 6.44 3.89 -22.72
C LYS A 349 7.55 4.28 -21.72
N GLU A 350 7.60 5.53 -21.30
CA GLU A 350 8.60 6.10 -20.41
C GLU A 350 8.27 5.93 -18.91
N ASN A 351 7.17 5.23 -18.57
CA ASN A 351 6.77 5.05 -17.18
C ASN A 351 7.64 4.04 -16.42
N LYS A 352 8.45 4.55 -15.49
CA LYS A 352 9.33 3.78 -14.60
C LYS A 352 8.58 2.88 -13.60
N ASP A 353 7.29 3.14 -13.33
CA ASP A 353 6.48 2.32 -12.41
C ASP A 353 6.20 0.90 -12.92
N THR A 354 6.48 0.64 -14.21
CA THR A 354 6.34 -0.69 -14.82
C THR A 354 7.55 -1.60 -14.59
N GLU A 355 8.66 -1.05 -14.12
CA GLU A 355 9.90 -1.79 -13.89
C GLU A 355 9.92 -2.43 -12.50
N TRP A 356 10.54 -3.61 -12.43
CA TRP A 356 10.76 -4.30 -11.16
C TRP A 356 11.95 -3.70 -10.44
N SER A 357 11.72 -3.24 -9.21
CA SER A 357 12.80 -2.79 -8.33
C SER A 357 13.29 -3.91 -7.42
N PHE A 358 14.50 -3.74 -6.87
CA PHE A 358 15.01 -4.64 -5.84
C PHE A 358 14.10 -4.69 -4.61
N GLY A 359 13.55 -3.54 -4.19
CA GLY A 359 12.63 -3.44 -3.06
C GLY A 359 11.36 -4.28 -3.25
N GLN A 360 10.79 -4.28 -4.45
CA GLN A 360 9.62 -5.09 -4.79
C GLN A 360 9.90 -6.60 -4.74
N VAL A 361 11.05 -7.04 -5.22
CA VAL A 361 11.44 -8.46 -5.15
C VAL A 361 11.65 -8.88 -3.69
N LEU A 362 12.29 -8.03 -2.89
CA LEU A 362 12.48 -8.28 -1.46
C LEU A 362 11.15 -8.31 -0.71
N ALA A 363 10.18 -7.47 -1.09
CA ALA A 363 8.83 -7.47 -0.53
C ALA A 363 8.12 -8.81 -0.77
N LEU A 364 8.24 -9.40 -1.97
CA LEU A 364 7.70 -10.74 -2.24
C LEU A 364 8.43 -11.83 -1.44
N ALA A 365 9.75 -11.68 -1.25
CA ALA A 365 10.54 -12.64 -0.49
C ALA A 365 10.11 -12.71 1.00
N THR A 366 9.44 -11.68 1.54
CA THR A 366 8.92 -11.71 2.92
C THR A 366 7.92 -12.84 3.18
N TRP A 367 7.27 -13.36 2.14
CA TRP A 367 6.32 -14.47 2.24
C TRP A 367 6.98 -15.84 2.20
N VAL A 368 8.22 -15.95 1.70
CA VAL A 368 8.91 -17.23 1.49
C VAL A 368 9.07 -18.02 2.79
N PRO A 369 9.59 -17.44 3.91
CA PRO A 369 9.76 -18.21 5.15
C PRO A 369 8.44 -18.80 5.64
N PHE A 370 7.37 -18.01 5.59
CA PHE A 370 6.03 -18.45 5.97
C PHE A 370 5.50 -19.57 5.06
N ILE A 371 5.66 -19.47 3.74
CA ILE A 371 5.20 -20.47 2.78
C ILE A 371 5.96 -21.80 2.99
N VAL A 372 7.27 -21.73 3.16
CA VAL A 372 8.12 -22.91 3.45
C VAL A 372 7.65 -23.58 4.73
N ASP A 373 7.41 -22.82 5.78
CA ASP A 373 6.93 -23.33 7.06
C ASP A 373 5.55 -23.98 6.96
N PHE A 374 4.64 -23.36 6.21
CA PHE A 374 3.32 -23.93 5.93
C PHE A 374 3.43 -25.29 5.21
N PHE A 375 4.24 -25.38 4.17
CA PHE A 375 4.44 -26.63 3.44
C PHE A 375 5.13 -27.70 4.28
N TYR A 376 6.11 -27.32 5.09
CA TYR A 376 6.80 -28.22 6.00
C TYR A 376 5.82 -28.83 7.02
N ILE A 377 4.93 -28.03 7.63
CA ILE A 377 3.88 -28.52 8.55
C ILE A 377 2.76 -29.28 7.82
N CYS A 378 2.56 -29.06 6.52
CA CYS A 378 1.64 -29.91 5.75
C CYS A 378 2.26 -31.27 5.41
N TRP A 379 3.57 -31.31 5.20
CA TRP A 379 4.34 -32.50 4.86
C TRP A 379 4.60 -33.38 6.09
N GLU A 380 5.08 -32.76 7.16
CA GLU A 380 5.34 -33.40 8.45
C GLU A 380 4.19 -33.14 9.43
N ASN A 381 3.91 -34.06 10.35
CA ASN A 381 2.92 -33.79 11.39
C ASN A 381 3.35 -32.58 12.26
N PRO A 382 2.41 -31.77 12.76
CA PRO A 382 2.71 -30.54 13.51
C PRO A 382 3.69 -30.74 14.67
N GLU A 383 3.59 -31.88 15.36
CA GLU A 383 4.50 -32.25 16.45
C GLU A 383 5.95 -32.35 15.97
N LYS A 384 6.23 -33.18 14.95
CA LYS A 384 7.58 -33.35 14.40
C LYS A 384 8.14 -32.05 13.83
N ALA A 385 7.30 -31.30 13.12
CA ALA A 385 7.69 -30.03 12.53
C ALA A 385 8.05 -28.97 13.59
N THR A 386 7.40 -29.01 14.76
CA THR A 386 7.66 -28.06 15.85
C THR A 386 8.81 -28.53 16.74
N ASP A 387 8.97 -29.84 16.93
CA ASP A 387 10.04 -30.44 17.73
C ASP A 387 11.42 -30.14 17.13
N GLY A 388 11.55 -30.21 15.79
CA GLY A 388 12.78 -29.84 15.09
C GLY A 388 13.21 -28.37 15.22
N ARG A 389 12.38 -27.50 15.81
CA ARG A 389 12.70 -26.09 16.09
C ARG A 389 13.09 -25.82 17.54
N LEU A 390 12.88 -26.77 18.44
CA LEU A 390 13.35 -26.67 19.80
C LEU A 390 14.84 -27.03 19.84
N MET A 391 15.59 -26.30 20.66
CA MET A 391 16.97 -26.69 20.95
C MET A 391 16.95 -27.82 21.99
N ASP A 392 17.83 -28.80 21.86
CA ASP A 392 18.00 -29.85 22.88
C ASP A 392 18.24 -29.20 24.27
N PRO A 393 17.61 -29.70 25.35
CA PRO A 393 16.93 -31.00 25.50
C PRO A 393 15.38 -30.89 25.55
N TYR A 394 14.78 -29.92 24.86
CA TYR A 394 13.34 -29.66 24.95
C TYR A 394 12.57 -30.41 23.86
N HIS A 395 11.52 -31.15 24.26
CA HIS A 395 10.61 -31.83 23.32
C HIS A 395 9.15 -31.38 23.47
N VAL A 396 8.39 -31.46 22.39
CA VAL A 396 6.95 -31.22 22.36
C VAL A 396 6.21 -32.50 22.74
N ILE A 397 5.52 -32.49 23.88
CA ILE A 397 4.64 -33.59 24.29
C ILE A 397 3.21 -33.24 23.92
N ALA A 398 2.54 -34.11 23.16
CA ALA A 398 1.11 -34.01 22.94
C ALA A 398 0.38 -34.29 24.25
N THR A 399 -0.31 -33.29 24.81
CA THR A 399 -1.21 -33.51 25.93
C THR A 399 -2.41 -34.29 25.42
N VAL A 400 -2.42 -35.61 25.69
CA VAL A 400 -3.61 -36.42 25.52
C VAL A 400 -4.61 -35.94 26.58
N ASP A 401 -5.67 -35.24 26.14
CA ASP A 401 -6.84 -35.01 27.00
C ASP A 401 -7.36 -36.40 27.40
N LYS A 402 -6.97 -36.86 28.59
CA LYS A 402 -7.60 -38.02 29.21
C LYS A 402 -9.04 -37.61 29.48
N GLY A 403 -9.96 -38.14 28.67
CA GLY A 403 -11.39 -37.97 28.89
C GLY A 403 -11.73 -38.27 30.33
N GLU A 404 -12.61 -37.44 30.88
CA GLU A 404 -13.34 -37.66 32.13
C GLU A 404 -13.74 -39.13 32.22
N ASP A 405 -13.05 -39.89 33.07
CA ASP A 405 -13.42 -41.22 33.59
C ASP A 405 -12.34 -41.78 34.56
N SER A 406 -11.23 -41.07 34.79
CA SER A 406 -10.28 -41.43 35.86
C SER A 406 -10.57 -40.62 37.13
N GLU A 407 -11.33 -41.21 38.03
CA GLU A 407 -11.56 -40.72 39.40
C GLU A 407 -10.23 -40.43 40.12
N MET A 408 -10.13 -39.19 40.61
CA MET A 408 -9.61 -38.80 41.91
C MET A 408 -8.27 -39.40 42.36
N GLU A 409 -7.18 -38.72 41.99
CA GLU A 409 -6.06 -38.55 42.92
C GLU A 409 -5.61 -37.08 42.89
N SER A 410 -6.00 -36.37 43.94
CA SER A 410 -5.73 -34.96 44.17
C SER A 410 -4.26 -34.74 44.53
N LEU A 411 -3.49 -34.14 43.62
CA LEU A 411 -2.31 -33.36 43.98
C LEU A 411 -2.34 -32.06 43.18
N ASP A 412 -2.18 -30.95 43.89
CA ASP A 412 -2.09 -29.57 43.40
C ASP A 412 -1.23 -29.46 42.15
N GLY A 413 -1.88 -29.50 40.98
CA GLY A 413 -1.26 -29.39 39.67
C GLY A 413 -1.96 -28.31 38.89
N GLU A 414 -1.40 -27.10 38.96
CA GLU A 414 -1.79 -25.94 38.17
C GLU A 414 -1.97 -26.35 36.67
N ASN A 415 -3.21 -26.34 36.19
CA ASN A 415 -3.57 -26.66 34.81
C ASN A 415 -2.90 -25.67 33.83
N ARG A 416 -1.66 -25.98 33.40
CA ARG A 416 -0.91 -25.21 32.41
C ARG A 416 -1.03 -25.87 31.04
N PRO A 417 -1.65 -25.21 30.04
CA PRO A 417 -1.69 -25.73 28.68
C PRO A 417 -0.31 -25.67 28.01
N GLY A 418 0.16 -26.83 27.56
CA GLY A 418 1.42 -27.02 26.82
C GLY A 418 2.67 -27.01 27.70
N HIS A 419 2.89 -28.12 28.40
CA HIS A 419 4.10 -28.37 29.17
C HIS A 419 5.24 -28.78 28.22
N PHE A 420 6.36 -28.07 28.28
CA PHE A 420 7.63 -28.56 27.74
C PHE A 420 8.33 -29.28 28.88
N GLU A 421 8.71 -30.53 28.68
CA GLU A 421 9.46 -31.30 29.65
C GLU A 421 10.93 -31.24 29.26
N ARG A 422 11.78 -30.90 30.23
CA ARG A 422 13.23 -30.95 30.06
C ARG A 422 13.61 -32.40 30.32
N LEU A 423 14.27 -33.07 29.38
CA LEU A 423 14.86 -34.37 29.68
C LEU A 423 15.98 -34.15 30.70
N ASP A 424 15.75 -34.62 31.92
CA ASP A 424 16.82 -34.77 32.90
C ASP A 424 17.68 -35.96 32.44
N SER A 425 18.84 -35.62 31.86
CA SER A 425 19.85 -36.57 31.36
C SER A 425 20.62 -37.24 32.49
#